data_AF-A0A7X7AQH4-F1
#
_entry.id   AF-A0A7X7AQH4-F1
#
_cell.length_a   1.000
_cell.length_b   1.000
_cell.length_c   1.000
_cell.angle_alpha   90.00
_cell.angle_beta   90.00
_cell.angle_gamma   90.00
#
_symmetry.space_group_name_H-M   'P 1'
#
loop_
_entity.id
_entity.type
_entity.pdbx_description
1 polymer ?
#
loop_
_entity_poly.entity_id
_entity_poly.type
_entity_poly.pdbx_seq_one_letter_code
_entity_poly.pdbx_strand_id
1 'polypeptide(L)'
;YVQVTIDPVTTSSFSVPLTYQGVEAAAEKGFGIQGYPVSDIQLILRGRTELLNDISVTDLTAYIDVSDLDRAGVVELPVEIQTDTLLYTKTETVLPGTVRVNVYELQP
;
A
#
# COMPACT_ATOMS: atom_id res chain seq x y z
N TYR A 1 -10.24 44.87 -9.01
CA TYR A 1 -10.84 43.62 -8.52
C TYR A 1 -9.70 42.69 -8.14
N VAL A 2 -9.70 42.14 -6.93
CA VAL A 2 -8.73 41.12 -6.50
C VAL A 2 -9.49 39.81 -6.47
N GLN A 3 -9.13 38.85 -7.34
CA GLN A 3 -9.58 37.48 -7.19
C GLN A 3 -8.69 36.81 -6.14
N VAL A 4 -9.30 36.33 -5.05
CA VAL A 4 -8.62 35.44 -4.10
C VAL A 4 -8.98 34.02 -4.53
N THR A 5 -7.99 33.29 -5.04
CA THR A 5 -8.13 31.85 -5.28
C THR A 5 -7.84 31.13 -3.97
N ILE A 6 -8.86 30.53 -3.38
CA ILE A 6 -8.71 29.70 -2.18
C ILE A 6 -8.58 28.26 -2.66
N ASP A 7 -7.48 27.60 -2.30
CA ASP A 7 -7.30 26.16 -2.47
C ASP A 7 -7.75 25.44 -1.17
N PRO A 8 -8.90 24.73 -1.20
CA PRO A 8 -9.44 24.07 -0.02
C PRO A 8 -8.76 22.73 0.25
N VAL A 9 -8.73 22.33 1.53
CA VAL A 9 -8.32 20.98 1.94
C VAL A 9 -9.49 20.02 1.76
N THR A 10 -9.27 18.95 1.01
CA THR A 10 -10.27 17.91 0.70
C THR A 10 -9.65 16.52 0.82
N THR A 11 -10.42 15.49 0.46
CA THR A 11 -10.01 14.09 0.39
C THR A 11 -10.18 13.54 -1.02
N SER A 12 -9.21 12.76 -1.50
CA SER A 12 -9.29 12.03 -2.77
C SER A 12 -9.00 10.55 -2.56
N SER A 13 -9.68 9.71 -3.36
CA SER A 13 -9.53 8.26 -3.33
C SER A 13 -8.71 7.79 -4.53
N PHE A 14 -7.74 6.93 -4.26
CA PHE A 14 -6.85 6.34 -5.26
C PHE A 14 -6.96 4.81 -5.19
N SER A 15 -7.03 4.15 -6.36
CA SER A 15 -6.87 2.71 -6.47
C SER A 15 -5.41 2.43 -6.78
N VAL A 16 -4.70 1.80 -5.84
CA VAL A 16 -3.25 1.60 -5.93
C VAL A 16 -2.98 0.10 -6.02
N PRO A 17 -2.16 -0.35 -6.99
CA PRO A 17 -1.79 -1.76 -7.08
C PRO A 17 -0.97 -2.18 -5.86
N LEU A 18 -1.30 -3.34 -5.30
CA LEU A 18 -0.58 -3.90 -4.16
C LEU A 18 0.61 -4.73 -4.65
N THR A 19 1.79 -4.42 -4.13
CA THR A 19 3.02 -5.16 -4.43
C THR A 19 3.49 -5.97 -3.22
N TYR A 20 4.41 -6.92 -3.46
CA TYR A 20 4.92 -7.83 -2.44
C TYR A 20 6.43 -7.66 -2.36
N GLN A 21 6.94 -7.31 -1.18
CA GLN A 21 8.37 -7.11 -0.94
C GLN A 21 8.92 -8.21 -0.03
N GLY A 22 10.20 -8.53 -0.17
CA GLY A 22 10.84 -9.54 0.68
C GLY A 22 10.60 -10.99 0.26
N VAL A 23 10.07 -11.25 -0.94
CA VAL A 23 9.77 -12.60 -1.43
C VAL A 23 11.03 -13.49 -1.48
N GLU A 24 12.17 -12.93 -1.89
CA GLU A 24 13.45 -13.65 -1.90
C GLU A 24 13.90 -14.02 -0.48
N ALA A 25 13.80 -13.08 0.47
CA ALA A 25 14.14 -13.33 1.88
C ALA A 25 13.22 -14.39 2.52
N ALA A 26 11.92 -14.37 2.19
CA ALA A 26 10.99 -15.42 2.60
C ALA A 26 11.41 -16.79 2.04
N ALA A 27 11.81 -16.83 0.77
CA ALA A 27 12.24 -18.06 0.11
C ALA A 27 13.55 -18.62 0.71
N GLU A 28 14.50 -17.76 1.07
CA GLU A 28 15.73 -18.16 1.78
C GLU A 28 15.43 -18.75 3.17
N LYS A 29 14.35 -18.30 3.82
CA LYS A 29 13.84 -18.88 5.07
C LYS A 29 13.03 -20.17 4.86
N GLY A 30 12.86 -20.61 3.61
CA GLY A 30 12.09 -21.81 3.28
C GLY A 30 10.58 -21.58 3.22
N PHE A 31 10.12 -20.33 3.02
CA PHE A 31 8.70 -20.00 2.91
C PHE A 31 8.34 -19.45 1.53
N GLY A 32 7.16 -19.85 1.04
CA GLY A 32 6.54 -19.33 -0.19
C GLY A 32 5.13 -18.86 0.07
N ILE A 33 4.59 -18.05 -0.84
CA ILE A 33 3.24 -17.48 -0.74
C ILE A 33 2.35 -18.11 -1.81
N GLN A 34 1.26 -18.73 -1.37
CA GLN A 34 0.27 -19.33 -2.24
C GLN A 34 -0.75 -18.28 -2.68
N GLY A 35 -0.44 -17.61 -3.79
CA GLY A 35 -1.31 -16.66 -4.44
C GLY A 35 -1.39 -15.30 -3.76
N TYR A 36 -1.86 -14.33 -4.52
CA TYR A 36 -1.91 -12.92 -4.16
C TYR A 36 -3.36 -12.46 -4.26
N PRO A 37 -4.15 -12.61 -3.18
CA PRO A 37 -5.61 -12.49 -3.25
C PRO A 37 -6.09 -11.04 -3.45
N VAL A 38 -5.23 -10.07 -3.18
CA VAL A 38 -5.52 -8.64 -3.32
C VAL A 38 -4.57 -8.05 -4.36
N SER A 39 -5.16 -7.53 -5.44
CA SER A 39 -4.42 -6.86 -6.52
C SER A 39 -4.31 -5.35 -6.30
N ASP A 40 -5.34 -4.75 -5.70
CA ASP A 40 -5.47 -3.30 -5.55
C ASP A 40 -6.02 -2.97 -4.15
N ILE A 41 -5.57 -1.83 -3.63
CA ILE A 41 -6.06 -1.24 -2.38
C ILE A 41 -6.63 0.15 -2.65
N GLN A 42 -7.61 0.54 -1.86
CA GLN A 42 -8.16 1.88 -1.84
C GLN A 42 -7.41 2.73 -0.81
N LEU A 43 -6.74 3.77 -1.29
CA LEU A 43 -6.04 4.76 -0.48
C LEU A 43 -6.84 6.07 -0.47
N ILE A 44 -7.21 6.55 0.70
CA ILE A 44 -7.84 7.87 0.87
C ILE A 44 -6.80 8.82 1.43
N LEU A 45 -6.47 9.85 0.66
CA LEU A 45 -5.54 10.90 1.04
C LEU A 45 -6.28 12.19 1.31
N ARG A 46 -5.83 12.91 2.33
CA ARG A 46 -6.28 14.26 2.66
C ARG A 46 -5.20 15.28 2.38
N GLY A 47 -5.56 16.36 1.68
CA GLY A 47 -4.60 17.36 1.22
C GLY A 47 -5.26 18.53 0.52
N ARG A 48 -4.42 19.44 0.00
CA ARG A 48 -4.83 20.54 -0.88
C ARG A 48 -5.44 20.00 -2.17
N THR A 49 -6.45 20.66 -2.70
CA THR A 49 -7.18 20.16 -3.87
C THR A 49 -6.27 20.11 -5.09
N GLU A 50 -5.47 21.16 -5.29
CA GLU A 50 -4.48 21.21 -6.38
C GLU A 50 -3.47 20.06 -6.26
N LEU A 51 -2.90 19.85 -5.07
CA LEU A 51 -1.95 18.76 -4.83
C LEU A 51 -2.56 17.37 -5.05
N LEU A 52 -3.78 17.15 -4.54
CA LEU A 52 -4.45 15.85 -4.70
C LEU A 52 -4.78 15.54 -6.16
N ASN A 53 -5.01 16.56 -7.00
CA ASN A 53 -5.24 16.39 -8.43
C ASN A 53 -3.95 16.11 -9.22
N ASP A 54 -2.80 16.54 -8.70
CA ASP A 54 -1.50 16.32 -9.32
C ASP A 54 -0.90 14.93 -9.01
N ILE A 55 -1.40 14.24 -7.96
CA ILE A 55 -0.94 12.90 -7.60
C ILE A 55 -1.39 11.88 -8.66
N SER A 56 -0.41 11.20 -9.25
CA SER A 56 -0.65 10.02 -10.09
C SER A 56 -0.64 8.75 -9.24
N VAL A 57 -1.39 7.73 -9.67
CA VAL A 57 -1.31 6.38 -9.07
C VAL A 57 0.10 5.82 -9.13
N THR A 58 0.89 6.19 -10.15
CA THR A 58 2.29 5.77 -10.28
C THR A 58 3.21 6.34 -9.21
N ASP A 59 2.79 7.43 -8.55
CA ASP A 59 3.53 8.01 -7.43
C ASP A 59 3.18 7.26 -6.12
N LEU A 60 2.09 6.50 -6.09
CA LEU A 60 1.65 5.80 -4.90
C LEU A 60 2.19 4.38 -4.91
N THR A 61 2.99 4.03 -3.91
CA THR A 61 3.48 2.66 -3.73
C THR A 61 2.83 2.05 -2.49
N ALA A 62 2.05 1.00 -2.71
CA ALA A 62 1.50 0.15 -1.66
C ALA A 62 2.16 -1.23 -1.72
N TYR A 63 2.57 -1.76 -0.58
CA TYR A 63 3.19 -3.07 -0.50
C TYR A 63 2.81 -3.81 0.78
N ILE A 64 2.99 -5.13 0.77
CA ILE A 64 3.13 -5.91 1.99
C ILE A 64 4.55 -6.46 2.07
N ASP A 65 5.14 -6.42 3.26
CA ASP A 65 6.42 -7.06 3.52
C ASP A 65 6.22 -8.50 3.99
N VAL A 66 6.83 -9.43 3.27
CA VAL A 66 6.83 -10.87 3.56
C VAL A 66 8.22 -11.37 3.97
N SER A 67 9.20 -10.48 4.11
CA SER A 67 10.57 -10.83 4.47
C SER A 67 10.68 -11.50 5.84
N ASP A 68 9.77 -11.15 6.77
CA ASP A 68 9.78 -11.64 8.15
C ASP A 68 8.81 -12.79 8.43
N LEU A 69 8.45 -13.55 7.41
CA LEU A 69 7.69 -14.78 7.61
C LEU A 69 8.51 -15.80 8.43
N ASP A 70 7.89 -16.31 9.50
CA ASP A 70 8.48 -17.25 10.45
C ASP A 70 7.72 -18.58 10.56
N ARG A 71 6.55 -18.67 9.90
CA ARG A 71 5.66 -19.82 9.96
C ARG A 71 4.83 -19.98 8.69
N ALA A 72 4.47 -21.23 8.39
CA ALA A 72 3.47 -21.55 7.38
C ALA A 72 2.02 -21.39 7.90
N GLY A 73 1.08 -21.34 6.95
CA GLY A 73 -0.35 -21.16 7.18
C GLY A 73 -0.83 -19.76 6.81
N VAL A 74 -2.04 -19.41 7.25
CA VAL A 74 -2.62 -18.10 6.99
C VAL A 74 -1.97 -17.05 7.90
N VAL A 75 -1.32 -16.07 7.27
CA VAL A 75 -0.68 -14.93 7.92
C VAL A 75 -1.40 -13.66 7.47
N GLU A 76 -1.63 -12.74 8.41
CA GLU A 76 -2.21 -11.44 8.13
C GLU A 76 -1.11 -10.39 8.17
N LEU A 77 -0.90 -9.72 7.05
CA LEU A 77 0.16 -8.73 6.88
C LEU A 77 -0.45 -7.33 6.69
N PRO A 78 0.10 -6.29 7.32
CA PRO A 78 -0.36 -4.93 7.11
C PRO A 78 -0.02 -4.44 5.70
N VAL A 79 -0.90 -3.62 5.13
CA VAL A 79 -0.59 -2.87 3.90
C VAL A 79 0.19 -1.62 4.28
N GLU A 80 1.40 -1.52 3.77
CA GLU A 80 2.29 -0.39 3.97
C GLU A 80 2.26 0.54 2.75
N ILE A 81 2.30 1.84 3.00
CA ILE A 81 2.31 2.88 1.98
C ILE A 81 3.64 3.60 2.06
N GLN A 82 4.40 3.62 0.96
CA GLN A 82 5.62 4.39 0.92
C GLN A 82 5.28 5.88 0.85
N THR A 83 5.70 6.62 1.88
CA THR A 83 5.27 8.01 2.10
C THR A 83 6.12 9.05 1.37
N ASP A 84 7.19 8.64 0.67
CA ASP A 84 8.11 9.58 0.00
C ASP A 84 7.40 10.44 -1.06
N THR A 85 6.27 9.97 -1.58
CA THR A 85 5.41 10.69 -2.53
C THR A 85 4.25 11.44 -1.88
N LEU A 86 4.10 11.34 -0.56
CA LEU A 86 2.99 11.92 0.20
C LEU A 86 3.33 13.25 0.88
N LEU A 87 4.43 13.91 0.51
CA LEU A 87 4.80 15.19 1.10
C LEU A 87 3.62 16.17 0.98
N TYR A 88 3.16 16.72 2.12
CA TYR A 88 1.98 17.60 2.24
C TYR A 88 0.60 16.97 2.06
N THR A 89 0.51 15.64 2.03
CA THR A 89 -0.74 14.89 2.18
C THR A 89 -0.70 14.01 3.43
N LYS A 90 -1.87 13.59 3.90
CA LYS A 90 -2.01 12.66 5.01
C LYS A 90 -2.85 11.47 4.56
N THR A 91 -2.33 10.26 4.77
CA THR A 91 -3.13 9.04 4.67
C THR A 91 -4.24 9.06 5.71
N GLU A 92 -5.48 9.09 5.25
CA GLU A 92 -6.66 9.04 6.10
C GLU A 92 -7.14 7.60 6.28
N THR A 93 -7.18 6.84 5.19
CA THR A 93 -7.67 5.46 5.20
C THR A 93 -6.94 4.58 4.18
N VAL A 94 -6.68 3.33 4.54
CA VAL A 94 -6.21 2.25 3.64
C VAL A 94 -7.19 1.09 3.73
N LEU A 95 -7.75 0.65 2.61
CA LEU A 95 -8.73 -0.44 2.54
C LEU A 95 -8.37 -1.45 1.44
N PRO A 96 -8.20 -2.75 1.75
CA PRO A 96 -8.06 -3.28 3.11
C PRO A 96 -6.75 -2.79 3.75
N GLY A 97 -6.76 -2.58 5.08
CA GLY A 97 -5.55 -2.21 5.83
C GLY A 97 -4.64 -3.40 6.15
N THR A 98 -5.17 -4.63 6.02
CA THR A 98 -4.42 -5.88 6.17
C THR A 98 -4.83 -6.87 5.08
N VAL A 99 -3.88 -7.71 4.65
CA VAL A 99 -4.11 -8.75 3.65
C VAL A 99 -3.74 -10.10 4.24
N ARG A 100 -4.64 -11.07 4.07
CA ARG A 100 -4.42 -12.45 4.49
C ARG A 100 -3.77 -13.20 3.35
N VAL A 101 -2.55 -13.67 3.57
CA VAL A 101 -1.79 -14.48 2.63
C VAL A 101 -1.66 -15.90 3.16
N ASN A 102 -1.69 -16.88 2.26
CA ASN A 102 -1.42 -18.27 2.64
C ASN A 102 0.05 -18.59 2.41
N VAL A 103 0.77 -18.89 3.47
CA VAL A 103 2.20 -19.19 3.45
C VAL A 103 2.40 -20.70 3.48
N TYR A 104 3.31 -21.21 2.67
CA TYR A 104 3.67 -22.64 2.62
C TYR A 104 5.18 -22.83 2.79
N GLU A 105 5.59 -23.99 3.28
CA GLU A 105 7.01 -24.34 3.36
C GLU A 105 7.50 -24.80 1.98
N LEU A 106 8.60 -24.22 1.52
CA LEU A 106 9.36 -24.71 0.38
C LEU A 106 10.05 -25.99 0.85
N GLN A 107 9.53 -27.15 0.43
CA GLN A 107 10.17 -28.43 0.71
C GLN A 107 11.60 -28.43 0.15
N PRO A 108 12.59 -28.94 0.92
CA PRO A 108 13.97 -29.07 0.48
C PRO A 108 14.15 -30.11 -0.64
#